data_AF-A0A2L0N136-F1
#
_entry.id   AF-A0A2L0N136-F1
#
_cell.length_a   1.000
_cell.length_b   1.000
_cell.length_c   1.000
_cell.angle_alpha   90.00
_cell.angle_beta   90.00
_cell.angle_gamma   90.00
#
_symmetry.space_group_name_H-M   'P 1'
#
loop_
_entity.id
_entity.type
_entity.pdbx_description
1 polymer ?
#
loop_
_entity_poly.entity_id
_entity_poly.type
_entity_poly.pdbx_seq_one_letter_code
_entity_poly.pdbx_strand_id
1 'polypeptide(L)'
;MEILNQIAQQLEEKGLSPLAPRPKSRTRAKSRHPIDIPGVLSYTLEVWATSERTWQALLTAASAKLGLTPASPATDTTATFTGPINVTLNRCDPGDLTAGLPRSTDPDPQVRRAAYQRGEAERTARIAGAFPRLPETIACIVEMEGGAYFSRTRQGDPKPLFKAFLPTLRRNVQCLRPVLPANPNPTKAALAKRFAGTDFSTTDIERCAAALHDALRQAGHLPTLPAPHGIDGPFELVTVWIAPAGERVVPILIRQHTDRQPAAQLMPTPSNPTEQPMPLTALPEALVAGRGRISLRTSRAALADFVTQALALDSTADRLLLVRRARMSEHGLWPWLQDSRITIDQLVLPGVDMKSTDNLPSGRKPGDHPGLRIIRLREASDRSAVPRAFGVTEETAVEDDTEEATTITRYGRHSGLVDIAERAFWGINPRSDQNQTALGVTKLDPAQTANRTRTCVNPSSLEIVPAFLQDGDDPADWAMYVHAQRRFHAHTTIATTWPAIVHHAELMEEYIR
;
A
#
# COMPACT_ATOMS: atom_id res chain seq x y z
N MET A 1 -34.11 7.97 -15.51
CA MET A 1 -34.54 8.34 -14.14
C MET A 1 -35.39 7.27 -13.45
N GLU A 2 -36.38 6.66 -14.12
CA GLU A 2 -37.34 5.71 -13.53
C GLU A 2 -36.71 4.50 -12.80
N ILE A 3 -35.68 3.88 -13.41
CA ILE A 3 -34.95 2.74 -12.83
C ILE A 3 -34.19 3.13 -11.54
N LEU A 4 -33.66 4.34 -11.46
CA LEU A 4 -32.93 4.82 -10.28
C LEU A 4 -33.86 5.08 -9.12
N ASN A 5 -35.07 5.58 -9.39
CA ASN A 5 -36.09 5.77 -8.38
C ASN A 5 -36.58 4.42 -7.84
N GLN A 6 -36.75 3.41 -8.70
CA GLN A 6 -37.07 2.04 -8.26
C GLN A 6 -35.94 1.42 -7.41
N ILE A 7 -34.67 1.60 -7.82
CA ILE A 7 -33.53 1.11 -7.04
C ILE A 7 -33.42 1.87 -5.72
N ALA A 8 -33.61 3.19 -5.71
CA ALA A 8 -33.61 4.02 -4.51
C ALA A 8 -34.64 3.53 -3.49
N GLN A 9 -35.87 3.27 -3.94
CA GLN A 9 -36.94 2.76 -3.09
C GLN A 9 -36.61 1.38 -2.50
N GLN A 10 -36.07 0.45 -3.31
CA GLN A 10 -35.61 -0.86 -2.83
C GLN A 10 -34.41 -0.79 -1.87
N LEU A 11 -33.57 0.25 -1.99
CA LEU A 11 -32.44 0.50 -1.10
C LEU A 11 -32.91 1.12 0.22
N GLU A 12 -33.89 2.02 0.19
CA GLU A 12 -34.49 2.63 1.37
C GLU A 12 -35.15 1.57 2.27
N GLU A 13 -35.84 0.59 1.70
CA GLU A 13 -36.38 -0.57 2.42
C GLU A 13 -35.29 -1.38 3.15
N LYS A 14 -34.03 -1.23 2.74
CA LYS A 14 -32.85 -1.89 3.34
C LYS A 14 -32.00 -0.94 4.20
N GLY A 15 -32.52 0.25 4.51
CA GLY A 15 -31.83 1.27 5.31
C GLY A 15 -30.68 1.96 4.57
N LEU A 16 -30.69 1.95 3.23
CA LEU A 16 -29.68 2.61 2.39
C LEU A 16 -30.33 3.76 1.62
N SER A 17 -29.89 5.00 1.87
CA SER A 17 -30.38 6.18 1.15
C SER A 17 -29.37 6.60 0.07
N PRO A 18 -29.79 6.78 -1.19
CA PRO A 18 -28.91 7.31 -2.22
C PRO A 18 -28.52 8.76 -1.89
N LEU A 19 -27.25 9.09 -2.10
CA LEU A 19 -26.79 10.48 -2.01
C LEU A 19 -27.21 11.24 -3.26
N ALA A 20 -27.44 12.55 -3.11
CA ALA A 20 -27.69 13.44 -4.24
C ALA A 20 -26.54 13.32 -5.27
N PRO A 21 -26.84 13.33 -6.58
CA PRO A 21 -25.81 13.30 -7.62
C PRO A 21 -24.77 14.41 -7.42
N ARG A 22 -23.50 14.06 -7.59
CA ARG A 22 -22.37 14.99 -7.48
C ARG A 22 -21.57 15.00 -8.78
N PRO A 23 -21.14 16.17 -9.28
CA PRO A 23 -20.32 16.25 -10.48
C PRO A 23 -18.90 15.72 -10.22
N LYS A 24 -18.22 15.32 -11.29
CA LYS A 24 -16.77 15.12 -11.24
C LYS A 24 -16.08 16.47 -11.11
N SER A 25 -15.07 16.56 -10.28
CA SER A 25 -14.23 17.74 -10.14
C SER A 25 -13.48 17.99 -11.44
N ARG A 26 -13.43 19.25 -11.88
CA ARG A 26 -12.53 19.68 -12.96
C ARG A 26 -11.18 20.02 -12.35
N THR A 27 -10.10 19.48 -12.90
CA THR A 27 -8.75 19.65 -12.37
C THR A 27 -7.76 19.86 -13.51
N ARG A 28 -6.74 20.69 -13.28
CA ARG A 28 -5.59 20.83 -14.18
C ARG A 28 -4.54 19.74 -13.91
N ALA A 29 -4.51 19.21 -12.69
CA ALA A 29 -3.66 18.08 -12.34
C ALA A 29 -4.08 16.80 -13.10
N LYS A 30 -3.08 16.00 -13.53
CA LYS A 30 -3.30 14.74 -14.23
C LYS A 30 -3.76 13.64 -13.26
N SER A 31 -4.74 12.84 -13.67
CA SER A 31 -5.24 11.69 -12.90
C SER A 31 -4.30 10.47 -12.86
N ARG A 32 -3.23 10.53 -13.67
CA ARG A 32 -2.12 9.57 -13.72
C ARG A 32 -0.82 10.33 -13.95
N HIS A 33 0.18 10.02 -13.14
CA HIS A 33 1.53 10.51 -13.36
C HIS A 33 2.33 9.51 -14.18
N PRO A 34 3.25 9.97 -15.04
CA PRO A 34 4.23 9.08 -15.64
C PRO A 34 5.06 8.45 -14.52
N ILE A 35 5.33 7.15 -14.66
CA ILE A 35 6.23 6.43 -13.77
C ILE A 35 7.62 6.58 -14.36
N ASP A 36 8.42 7.45 -13.77
CA ASP A 36 9.84 7.56 -14.06
C ASP A 36 10.64 6.87 -12.96
N ILE A 37 11.72 6.17 -13.33
CA ILE A 37 12.57 5.44 -12.40
C ILE A 37 13.98 5.98 -12.54
N PRO A 38 14.65 6.38 -11.43
CA PRO A 38 16.01 6.91 -11.50
C PRO A 38 16.96 5.89 -12.15
N GLY A 39 17.48 6.20 -13.35
CA GLY A 39 18.49 5.50 -14.17
C GLY A 39 18.64 3.96 -14.10
N VAL A 40 19.63 3.41 -14.81
CA VAL A 40 19.88 1.94 -14.85
C VAL A 40 20.46 1.48 -13.51
N LEU A 41 19.58 1.18 -12.56
CA LEU A 41 19.93 0.58 -11.28
C LEU A 41 20.07 -0.93 -11.44
N SER A 42 21.09 -1.48 -10.77
CA SER A 42 21.33 -2.92 -10.70
C SER A 42 20.83 -3.47 -9.38
N TYR A 43 19.95 -4.46 -9.43
CA TYR A 43 19.37 -5.12 -8.26
C TYR A 43 19.83 -6.56 -8.19
N THR A 44 20.25 -6.99 -7.01
CA THR A 44 20.44 -8.42 -6.72
C THR A 44 19.30 -8.88 -5.83
N LEU A 45 18.61 -9.94 -6.26
CA LEU A 45 17.52 -10.57 -5.51
C LEU A 45 17.90 -12.01 -5.19
N GLU A 46 17.63 -12.43 -3.96
CA GLU A 46 17.76 -13.83 -3.56
C GLU A 46 16.40 -14.53 -3.74
N VAL A 47 16.41 -15.78 -4.21
CA VAL A 47 15.20 -16.56 -4.45
C VAL A 47 15.33 -17.89 -3.71
N TRP A 48 14.64 -18.03 -2.59
CA TRP A 48 14.56 -19.29 -1.86
C TRP A 48 13.50 -20.15 -2.51
N ALA A 49 13.90 -20.99 -3.45
CA ALA A 49 13.01 -21.87 -4.20
C ALA A 49 13.53 -23.30 -4.20
N THR A 50 12.74 -24.18 -3.58
CA THR A 50 12.95 -25.63 -3.62
C THR A 50 12.54 -26.20 -4.98
N SER A 51 11.48 -25.66 -5.58
CA SER A 51 10.98 -26.17 -6.86
C SER A 51 11.64 -25.51 -8.07
N GLU A 52 12.13 -26.35 -8.98
CA GLU A 52 12.61 -25.91 -10.31
C GLU A 52 11.52 -25.14 -11.06
N ARG A 53 10.27 -25.57 -10.88
CA ARG A 53 9.12 -24.98 -11.56
C ARG A 53 8.86 -23.54 -11.15
N THR A 54 8.96 -23.21 -9.85
CA THR A 54 8.86 -21.82 -9.39
C THR A 54 10.02 -20.98 -9.89
N TRP A 55 11.23 -21.53 -9.92
CA TRP A 55 12.39 -20.85 -10.49
C TRP A 55 12.16 -20.49 -11.97
N GLN A 56 11.82 -21.46 -12.80
CA GLN A 56 11.56 -21.23 -14.24
C GLN A 56 10.39 -20.27 -14.50
N ALA A 57 9.34 -20.31 -13.67
CA ALA A 57 8.22 -19.36 -13.76
C ALA A 57 8.66 -17.93 -13.42
N LEU A 58 9.55 -17.74 -12.44
CA LEU A 58 10.14 -16.43 -12.14
C LEU A 58 11.00 -15.92 -13.30
N LEU A 59 11.84 -16.76 -13.90
CA LEU A 59 12.63 -16.38 -15.08
C LEU A 59 11.73 -15.97 -16.26
N THR A 60 10.68 -16.77 -16.50
CA THR A 60 9.68 -16.48 -17.54
C THR A 60 8.96 -15.15 -17.26
N ALA A 61 8.58 -14.90 -16.00
CA ALA A 61 7.93 -13.65 -15.61
C ALA A 61 8.85 -12.44 -15.76
N ALA A 62 10.13 -12.55 -15.38
CA ALA A 62 11.13 -11.50 -15.54
C ALA A 62 11.23 -11.07 -17.00
N SER A 63 11.32 -12.01 -17.94
CA SER A 63 11.38 -11.67 -19.36
C SER A 63 10.05 -11.20 -19.93
N ALA A 64 8.98 -11.97 -19.73
CA ALA A 64 7.74 -11.77 -20.46
C ALA A 64 6.82 -10.71 -19.84
N LYS A 65 7.02 -10.32 -18.57
CA LYS A 65 6.18 -9.33 -17.87
C LYS A 65 6.92 -8.09 -17.42
N LEU A 66 8.19 -8.21 -17.02
CA LEU A 66 9.01 -7.05 -16.65
C LEU A 66 9.79 -6.48 -17.85
N GLY A 67 9.74 -7.15 -19.01
CA GLY A 67 10.42 -6.69 -20.23
C GLY A 67 11.95 -6.79 -20.15
N LEU A 68 12.46 -7.72 -19.34
CA LEU A 68 13.89 -7.90 -19.13
C LEU A 68 14.49 -8.94 -20.09
N THR A 69 15.63 -8.62 -20.68
CA THR A 69 16.33 -9.52 -21.59
C THR A 69 17.39 -10.32 -20.82
N PRO A 70 17.46 -11.65 -20.97
CA PRO A 70 18.54 -12.44 -20.37
C PRO A 70 19.90 -11.94 -20.89
N ALA A 71 20.80 -11.59 -19.98
CA ALA A 71 22.16 -11.14 -20.30
C ALA A 71 23.08 -12.31 -20.66
N SER A 72 22.78 -13.48 -20.10
CA SER A 72 23.49 -14.74 -20.31
C SER A 72 22.48 -15.90 -20.17
N PRO A 73 22.81 -17.11 -20.64
CA PRO A 73 22.05 -18.30 -20.27
C PRO A 73 21.95 -18.41 -18.75
N ALA A 74 20.75 -18.65 -18.24
CA ALA A 74 20.55 -18.90 -16.81
C ALA A 74 21.22 -20.22 -16.41
N THR A 75 21.83 -20.26 -15.23
CA THR A 75 22.24 -21.49 -14.57
C THR A 75 21.15 -21.96 -13.61
N ASP A 76 21.33 -23.13 -13.00
CA ASP A 76 20.42 -23.64 -11.98
C ASP A 76 20.30 -22.72 -10.75
N THR A 77 21.31 -21.87 -10.52
CA THR A 77 21.42 -21.02 -9.33
C THR A 77 21.40 -19.53 -9.61
N THR A 78 21.63 -19.09 -10.85
CA THR A 78 21.80 -17.66 -11.16
C THR A 78 21.23 -17.32 -12.52
N ALA A 79 20.51 -16.21 -12.59
CA ALA A 79 20.05 -15.63 -13.85
C ALA A 79 20.22 -14.11 -13.83
N THR A 80 20.84 -13.57 -14.87
CA THR A 80 21.09 -12.13 -15.01
C THR A 80 20.29 -11.58 -16.16
N PHE A 81 19.66 -10.44 -15.95
CA PHE A 81 18.85 -9.75 -16.94
C PHE A 81 19.26 -8.29 -17.08
N THR A 82 19.11 -7.75 -18.29
CA THR A 82 19.29 -6.33 -18.64
C THR A 82 18.00 -5.77 -19.23
N GLY A 83 17.90 -4.45 -19.32
CA GLY A 83 16.73 -3.76 -19.87
C GLY A 83 16.55 -2.38 -19.24
N PRO A 84 15.32 -1.97 -18.92
CA PRO A 84 15.05 -0.74 -18.16
C PRO A 84 15.76 -0.72 -16.79
N ILE A 85 16.02 -1.91 -16.23
CA ILE A 85 16.83 -2.15 -15.04
C ILE A 85 17.70 -3.39 -15.26
N ASN A 86 18.77 -3.51 -14.48
CA ASN A 86 19.55 -4.73 -14.42
C ASN A 86 19.13 -5.53 -13.18
N VAL A 87 18.86 -6.82 -13.35
CA VAL A 87 18.43 -7.71 -12.26
C VAL A 87 19.23 -8.99 -12.28
N THR A 88 19.86 -9.31 -11.15
CA THR A 88 20.47 -10.62 -10.90
C THR A 88 19.62 -11.38 -9.91
N LEU A 89 19.11 -12.53 -10.32
CA LEU A 89 18.39 -13.46 -9.46
C LEU A 89 19.34 -14.58 -9.04
N ASN A 90 19.51 -14.77 -7.72
CA ASN A 90 20.29 -15.85 -7.15
C ASN A 90 19.36 -16.83 -6.44
N ARG A 91 19.18 -18.01 -7.01
CA ARG A 91 18.42 -19.09 -6.38
C ARG A 91 19.25 -19.75 -5.29
N CYS A 92 18.62 -19.94 -4.14
CA CYS A 92 19.13 -20.76 -3.05
C CYS A 92 18.09 -21.83 -2.72
N ASP A 93 18.56 -23.03 -2.38
CA ASP A 93 17.69 -24.08 -1.84
C ASP A 93 17.57 -23.90 -0.31
N PRO A 94 16.40 -23.52 0.22
CA PRO A 94 16.20 -23.39 1.65
C PRO A 94 15.99 -24.74 2.35
N GLY A 95 15.92 -25.86 1.63
CA GLY A 95 15.58 -27.16 2.17
C GLY A 95 14.23 -27.15 2.87
N ASP A 96 14.15 -27.72 4.08
CA ASP A 96 12.94 -27.73 4.90
C ASP A 96 12.70 -26.41 5.65
N LEU A 97 13.56 -25.39 5.50
CA LEU A 97 13.47 -24.15 6.28
C LEU A 97 12.19 -23.35 6.02
N THR A 98 11.58 -23.49 4.84
CA THR A 98 10.30 -22.85 4.46
C THR A 98 9.05 -23.67 4.80
N ALA A 99 9.23 -24.89 5.34
CA ALA A 99 8.12 -25.73 5.78
C ALA A 99 7.40 -25.16 7.01
N GLY A 100 6.16 -25.63 7.23
CA GLY A 100 5.33 -25.22 8.36
C GLY A 100 5.94 -25.61 9.70
N LEU A 101 5.83 -24.74 10.70
CA LEU A 101 6.34 -24.99 12.05
C LEU A 101 5.51 -26.08 12.74
N PRO A 102 6.11 -27.15 13.29
CA PRO A 102 5.36 -28.17 14.03
C PRO A 102 4.55 -27.55 15.19
N ARG A 103 3.28 -27.92 15.31
CA ARG A 103 2.44 -27.53 16.46
C ARG A 103 2.40 -28.66 17.47
N SER A 104 2.64 -28.33 18.73
CA SER A 104 2.43 -29.27 19.84
C SER A 104 0.94 -29.61 19.98
N THR A 105 0.66 -30.90 20.20
CA THR A 105 -0.68 -31.43 20.51
C THR A 105 -0.97 -31.50 22.01
N ASP A 106 -0.07 -30.99 22.84
CA ASP A 106 -0.21 -30.98 24.30
C ASP A 106 -1.50 -30.26 24.73
N PRO A 107 -2.28 -30.79 25.69
CA PRO A 107 -3.51 -30.17 26.15
C PRO A 107 -3.30 -28.80 26.86
N ASP A 108 -2.13 -28.55 27.45
CA ASP A 108 -1.81 -27.30 28.15
C ASP A 108 -1.44 -26.17 27.16
N PRO A 109 -2.19 -25.05 27.11
CA PRO A 109 -1.87 -23.89 26.28
C PRO A 109 -0.47 -23.30 26.53
N GLN A 110 0.03 -23.30 27.77
CA GLN A 110 1.35 -22.76 28.09
C GLN A 110 2.46 -23.66 27.52
N VAL A 111 2.33 -24.98 27.67
CA VAL A 111 3.26 -25.95 27.09
C VAL A 111 3.27 -25.85 25.56
N ARG A 112 2.10 -25.71 24.93
CA ARG A 112 2.01 -25.48 23.47
C ARG A 112 2.72 -24.21 23.04
N ARG A 113 2.53 -23.10 23.77
CA ARG A 113 3.19 -21.82 23.49
C ARG A 113 4.72 -21.93 23.64
N ALA A 114 5.20 -22.57 24.70
CA ALA A 114 6.63 -22.78 24.93
C ALA A 114 7.26 -23.68 23.86
N ALA A 115 6.56 -24.76 23.44
CA ALA A 115 7.01 -25.64 22.37
C ALA A 115 7.09 -24.89 21.02
N TYR A 116 6.09 -24.06 20.71
CA TYR A 116 6.09 -23.22 19.51
C TYR A 116 7.27 -22.22 19.52
N GLN A 117 7.51 -21.54 20.65
CA GLN A 117 8.64 -20.62 20.81
C GLN A 117 10.00 -21.32 20.64
N ARG A 118 10.17 -22.54 21.18
CA ARG A 118 11.36 -23.36 20.93
C ARG A 118 11.53 -23.70 19.46
N GLY A 119 10.45 -24.08 18.77
CA GLY A 119 10.46 -24.35 17.34
C GLY A 119 10.83 -23.12 16.50
N GLU A 120 10.33 -21.93 16.86
CA GLU A 120 10.76 -20.67 16.23
C GLU A 120 12.26 -20.42 16.46
N ALA A 121 12.75 -20.57 17.70
CA ALA A 121 14.15 -20.34 18.03
C ALA A 121 15.10 -21.32 17.32
N GLU A 122 14.75 -22.60 17.26
CA GLU A 122 15.51 -23.62 16.52
C GLU A 122 15.55 -23.29 15.02
N ARG A 123 14.39 -22.94 14.43
CA ARG A 123 14.30 -22.56 13.01
C ARG A 123 15.14 -21.33 12.72
N THR A 124 15.08 -20.31 13.58
CA THR A 124 15.90 -19.11 13.49
C THR A 124 17.40 -19.43 13.53
N ALA A 125 17.84 -20.29 14.45
CA ALA A 125 19.25 -20.70 14.54
C ALA A 125 19.71 -21.44 13.28
N ARG A 126 18.88 -22.34 12.74
CA ARG A 126 19.17 -23.05 11.48
C ARG A 126 19.25 -22.10 10.28
N ILE A 127 18.35 -21.11 10.20
CA ILE A 127 18.42 -20.08 9.15
C ILE A 127 19.71 -19.27 9.29
N ALA A 128 20.06 -18.82 10.50
CA ALA A 128 21.27 -18.04 10.73
C ALA A 128 22.55 -18.81 10.33
N GLY A 129 22.58 -20.11 10.59
CA GLY A 129 23.69 -20.98 10.21
C GLY A 129 23.79 -21.25 8.71
N ALA A 130 22.66 -21.36 8.00
CA ALA A 130 22.63 -21.62 6.57
C ALA A 130 22.80 -20.35 5.71
N PHE A 131 22.30 -19.21 6.20
CA PHE A 131 22.25 -17.96 5.46
C PHE A 131 22.89 -16.84 6.29
N PRO A 132 24.19 -16.56 6.09
CA PRO A 132 24.85 -15.50 6.83
C PRO A 132 24.29 -14.13 6.48
N ARG A 133 24.49 -13.17 7.39
CA ARG A 133 24.14 -11.77 7.18
C ARG A 133 24.90 -11.19 5.98
N LEU A 134 24.20 -10.48 5.11
CA LEU A 134 24.78 -9.87 3.92
C LEU A 134 25.43 -8.49 4.21
N PRO A 135 26.39 -8.04 3.38
CA PRO A 135 27.01 -6.73 3.50
C PRO A 135 26.06 -5.58 3.13
N GLU A 136 25.04 -5.86 2.32
CA GLU A 136 24.03 -4.90 1.87
C GLU A 136 22.63 -5.51 1.98
N THR A 137 21.62 -4.65 2.04
CA THR A 137 20.21 -5.09 2.06
C THR A 137 19.74 -5.42 0.67
N ILE A 138 19.25 -6.65 0.51
CA ILE A 138 18.60 -7.12 -0.72
C ILE A 138 17.17 -7.53 -0.43
N ALA A 139 16.37 -7.69 -1.48
CA ALA A 139 15.10 -8.39 -1.35
C ALA A 139 15.28 -9.90 -1.60
N CYS A 140 14.47 -10.69 -0.90
CA CYS A 140 14.48 -12.14 -0.90
C CYS A 140 13.06 -12.64 -1.18
N ILE A 141 12.88 -13.36 -2.29
CA ILE A 141 11.63 -14.04 -2.63
C ILE A 141 11.68 -15.43 -2.01
N VAL A 142 10.76 -15.73 -1.11
CA VAL A 142 10.69 -17.02 -0.42
C VAL A 142 9.49 -17.82 -0.90
N GLU A 143 9.77 -18.95 -1.54
CA GLU A 143 8.77 -19.94 -1.92
C GLU A 143 8.20 -20.61 -0.67
N MET A 144 6.91 -20.40 -0.40
CA MET A 144 6.20 -21.08 0.69
C MET A 144 4.69 -21.08 0.48
N GLU A 145 4.02 -22.06 1.07
CA GLU A 145 2.57 -22.14 1.07
C GLU A 145 1.90 -20.98 1.84
N GLY A 146 0.60 -20.76 1.61
CA GLY A 146 -0.15 -19.71 2.32
C GLY A 146 -0.66 -20.16 3.70
N GLY A 147 -1.00 -19.23 4.59
CA GLY A 147 -1.51 -19.54 5.94
C GLY A 147 -2.72 -20.50 5.98
N ALA A 148 -3.58 -20.49 4.94
CA ALA A 148 -4.68 -21.45 4.82
C ALA A 148 -4.22 -22.90 4.62
N TYR A 149 -3.09 -23.12 3.94
CA TYR A 149 -2.47 -24.44 3.81
C TYR A 149 -1.98 -24.92 5.19
N PHE A 150 -1.16 -24.11 5.87
CA PHE A 150 -0.60 -24.48 7.17
C PHE A 150 -1.67 -24.68 8.24
N SER A 151 -2.74 -23.88 8.21
CA SER A 151 -3.90 -24.10 9.08
C SER A 151 -4.55 -25.47 8.84
N ARG A 152 -4.77 -25.86 7.58
CA ARG A 152 -5.35 -27.18 7.22
C ARG A 152 -4.44 -28.34 7.60
N THR A 153 -3.13 -28.19 7.44
CA THR A 153 -2.14 -29.22 7.82
C THR A 153 -1.78 -29.17 9.31
N ARG A 154 -2.45 -28.34 10.11
CA ARG A 154 -2.22 -28.15 11.56
C ARG A 154 -0.78 -27.75 11.90
N GLN A 155 -0.15 -26.99 11.02
CA GLN A 155 1.19 -26.42 11.20
C GLN A 155 1.11 -24.91 11.48
N GLY A 156 2.16 -24.35 12.09
CA GLY A 156 2.38 -22.91 12.20
C GLY A 156 2.82 -22.34 10.85
N ASP A 157 2.27 -21.16 10.51
CA ASP A 157 2.69 -20.40 9.34
C ASP A 157 4.09 -19.81 9.61
N PRO A 158 5.12 -20.10 8.80
CA PRO A 158 6.46 -19.57 9.01
C PRO A 158 6.62 -18.13 8.48
N LYS A 159 5.66 -17.57 7.71
CA LYS A 159 5.75 -16.20 7.18
C LYS A 159 6.06 -15.15 8.25
N PRO A 160 5.37 -15.11 9.41
CA PRO A 160 5.68 -14.16 10.48
C PRO A 160 7.12 -14.29 11.01
N LEU A 161 7.65 -15.52 11.10
CA LEU A 161 9.04 -15.75 11.51
C LEU A 161 10.01 -15.16 10.50
N PHE A 162 9.79 -15.38 9.20
CA PHE A 162 10.66 -14.84 8.16
C PHE A 162 10.66 -13.32 8.14
N LYS A 163 9.47 -12.71 8.24
CA LYS A 163 9.33 -11.25 8.34
C LYS A 163 10.00 -10.70 9.60
N ALA A 164 9.96 -11.44 10.71
CA ALA A 164 10.60 -11.04 11.97
C ALA A 164 12.09 -11.34 12.05
N PHE A 165 12.69 -12.14 11.15
CA PHE A 165 14.09 -12.56 11.30
C PHE A 165 14.98 -12.23 10.10
N LEU A 166 14.53 -12.47 8.87
CA LEU A 166 15.36 -12.26 7.67
C LEU A 166 15.85 -10.80 7.48
N PRO A 167 15.11 -9.75 7.90
CA PRO A 167 15.66 -8.39 7.89
C PRO A 167 16.91 -8.22 8.76
N THR A 168 17.06 -8.98 9.85
CA THR A 168 18.29 -9.00 10.67
C THR A 168 19.48 -9.64 9.94
N LEU A 169 19.23 -10.32 8.83
CA LEU A 169 20.24 -10.87 7.94
C LEU A 169 20.34 -10.07 6.63
N ARG A 170 19.75 -8.86 6.61
CA ARG A 170 19.67 -7.94 5.47
C ARG A 170 18.91 -8.48 4.25
N ARG A 171 17.81 -9.20 4.52
CA ARG A 171 16.90 -9.74 3.51
C ARG A 171 15.47 -9.23 3.75
N ASN A 172 15.02 -8.32 2.91
CA ASN A 172 13.62 -7.87 2.90
C ASN A 172 12.77 -8.93 2.20
N VAL A 173 11.70 -9.40 2.84
CA VAL A 173 11.04 -10.65 2.44
C VAL A 173 9.83 -10.40 1.55
N GLN A 174 9.75 -11.09 0.42
CA GLN A 174 8.52 -11.30 -0.34
C GLN A 174 8.19 -12.78 -0.36
N CYS A 175 6.95 -13.17 -0.07
CA CYS A 175 6.55 -14.58 -0.11
C CYS A 175 5.84 -14.89 -1.43
N LEU A 176 6.18 -16.02 -2.05
CA LEU A 176 5.55 -16.53 -3.27
C LEU A 176 5.05 -17.94 -3.00
N ARG A 177 3.80 -18.22 -3.36
CA ARG A 177 3.29 -19.60 -3.31
C ARG A 177 3.93 -20.45 -4.40
N PRO A 178 4.26 -21.73 -4.14
CA PRO A 178 4.83 -22.62 -5.14
C PRO A 178 4.01 -22.64 -6.45
N VAL A 179 4.71 -22.82 -7.57
CA VAL A 179 4.10 -23.11 -8.87
C VAL A 179 3.95 -24.61 -8.99
N LEU A 180 2.69 -25.07 -8.99
CA LEU A 180 2.38 -26.50 -9.02
C LEU A 180 2.59 -27.06 -10.44
N PRO A 181 2.93 -28.36 -10.56
CA PRO A 181 2.97 -29.05 -11.85
C PRO A 181 1.65 -28.88 -12.61
N ALA A 182 1.75 -28.78 -13.95
CA ALA A 182 0.56 -28.79 -14.78
C ALA A 182 -0.23 -30.09 -14.56
N ASN A 183 -1.56 -29.98 -14.55
CA ASN A 183 -2.41 -31.17 -14.53
C ASN A 183 -2.12 -31.99 -15.80
N PRO A 184 -1.78 -33.30 -15.69
CA PRO A 184 -1.49 -34.14 -16.84
C PRO A 184 -2.69 -34.30 -17.78
N ASN A 185 -3.91 -34.14 -17.26
CA ASN A 185 -5.15 -34.19 -18.03
C ASN A 185 -5.89 -32.83 -17.94
N PRO A 186 -5.37 -31.77 -18.58
CA PRO A 186 -5.96 -30.45 -18.49
C PRO A 186 -7.26 -30.39 -19.28
N THR A 187 -8.26 -29.71 -18.73
CA THR A 187 -9.48 -29.40 -19.49
C THR A 187 -9.17 -28.40 -20.60
N LYS A 188 -10.01 -28.33 -21.65
CA LYS A 188 -9.88 -27.33 -22.73
C LYS A 188 -9.80 -25.89 -22.19
N ALA A 189 -10.55 -25.59 -21.12
CA ALA A 189 -10.51 -24.29 -20.46
C ALA A 189 -9.19 -24.03 -19.73
N ALA A 190 -8.56 -25.05 -19.15
CA ALA A 190 -7.24 -24.92 -18.52
C ALA A 190 -6.14 -24.72 -19.57
N LEU A 191 -6.23 -25.42 -20.71
CA LEU A 191 -5.33 -25.21 -21.85
C LEU A 191 -5.42 -23.77 -22.39
N ALA A 192 -6.62 -23.21 -22.48
CA ALA A 192 -6.85 -21.83 -22.91
C ALA A 192 -6.27 -20.77 -21.94
N LYS A 193 -5.98 -21.15 -20.69
CA LYS A 193 -5.38 -20.28 -19.66
C LYS A 193 -3.88 -20.47 -19.51
N ARG A 194 -3.24 -21.19 -20.43
CA ARG A 194 -1.78 -21.31 -20.44
C ARG A 194 -1.13 -20.01 -20.88
N PHE A 195 0.02 -19.72 -20.29
CA PHE A 195 0.87 -18.64 -20.74
C PHE A 195 1.56 -19.03 -22.05
N ALA A 196 1.54 -18.13 -23.04
CA ALA A 196 1.95 -18.44 -24.40
C ALA A 196 3.36 -19.05 -24.46
N GLY A 197 3.52 -20.14 -25.22
CA GLY A 197 4.79 -20.83 -25.38
C GLY A 197 5.26 -21.65 -24.17
N THR A 198 4.44 -21.79 -23.12
CA THR A 198 4.80 -22.51 -21.89
C THR A 198 3.68 -23.43 -21.41
N ASP A 199 3.99 -24.29 -20.43
CA ASP A 199 3.02 -25.13 -19.73
C ASP A 199 2.51 -24.47 -18.41
N PHE A 200 2.99 -23.26 -18.09
CA PHE A 200 2.53 -22.47 -16.94
C PHE A 200 1.12 -21.93 -17.17
N SER A 201 0.37 -21.72 -16.09
CA SER A 201 -0.85 -20.92 -16.18
C SER A 201 -0.50 -19.43 -16.26
N THR A 202 -1.32 -18.64 -16.95
CA THR A 202 -1.17 -17.18 -16.99
C THR A 202 -1.18 -16.58 -15.57
N THR A 203 -2.00 -17.12 -14.67
CA THR A 203 -2.08 -16.68 -13.28
C THR A 203 -0.79 -16.95 -12.50
N ASP A 204 -0.10 -18.05 -12.77
CA ASP A 204 1.21 -18.32 -12.14
C ASP A 204 2.26 -17.28 -12.56
N ILE A 205 2.33 -16.98 -13.85
CA ILE A 205 3.27 -15.98 -14.38
C ILE A 205 2.94 -14.58 -13.86
N GLU A 206 1.67 -14.20 -13.77
CA GLU A 206 1.24 -12.94 -13.17
C GLU A 206 1.61 -12.84 -11.68
N ARG A 207 1.45 -13.94 -10.93
CA ARG A 207 1.83 -14.02 -9.51
C ARG A 207 3.35 -13.91 -9.34
N CYS A 208 4.13 -14.58 -10.17
CA CYS A 208 5.59 -14.47 -10.19
C CYS A 208 6.04 -13.05 -10.54
N ALA A 209 5.42 -12.41 -11.54
CA ALA A 209 5.69 -11.02 -11.91
C ALA A 209 5.38 -10.06 -10.75
N ALA A 210 4.24 -10.21 -10.09
CA ALA A 210 3.89 -9.42 -8.91
C ALA A 210 4.90 -9.60 -7.77
N ALA A 211 5.37 -10.83 -7.53
CA ALA A 211 6.40 -11.09 -6.53
C ALA A 211 7.75 -10.43 -6.87
N LEU A 212 8.18 -10.45 -8.14
CA LEU A 212 9.39 -9.76 -8.60
C LEU A 212 9.26 -8.24 -8.43
N HIS A 213 8.14 -7.67 -8.86
CA HIS A 213 7.85 -6.25 -8.70
C HIS A 213 7.86 -5.81 -7.22
N ASP A 214 7.25 -6.59 -6.34
CA ASP A 214 7.27 -6.32 -4.90
C ASP A 214 8.67 -6.48 -4.29
N ALA A 215 9.45 -7.47 -4.73
CA ALA A 215 10.83 -7.65 -4.30
C ALA A 215 11.70 -6.46 -4.74
N LEU A 216 11.56 -6.02 -5.99
CA LEU A 216 12.25 -4.82 -6.50
C LEU A 216 11.89 -3.59 -5.66
N ARG A 217 10.62 -3.36 -5.35
CA ARG A 217 10.20 -2.28 -4.43
C ARG A 217 10.90 -2.38 -3.08
N GLN A 218 10.97 -3.58 -2.49
CA GLN A 218 11.66 -3.81 -1.22
C GLN A 218 13.18 -3.61 -1.30
N ALA A 219 13.76 -3.74 -2.49
CA ALA A 219 15.15 -3.42 -2.81
C ALA A 219 15.36 -1.93 -3.16
N GLY A 220 14.31 -1.09 -3.10
CA GLY A 220 14.40 0.35 -3.33
C GLY A 220 14.08 0.79 -4.76
N HIS A 221 13.55 -0.11 -5.61
CA HIS A 221 13.04 0.24 -6.93
C HIS A 221 11.72 1.01 -6.82
N LEU A 222 11.83 2.32 -6.63
CA LEU A 222 10.72 3.23 -6.40
C LEU A 222 10.73 4.32 -7.48
N PRO A 223 9.55 4.77 -7.92
CA PRO A 223 9.48 5.80 -8.95
C PRO A 223 9.78 7.20 -8.39
N THR A 224 10.34 8.06 -9.24
CA THR A 224 10.68 9.46 -8.94
C THR A 224 9.43 10.27 -8.70
N LEU A 225 9.29 10.87 -7.51
CA LEU A 225 8.09 11.63 -7.15
C LEU A 225 7.84 12.75 -8.17
N PRO A 226 6.66 12.80 -8.81
CA PRO A 226 6.32 13.89 -9.70
C PRO A 226 6.02 15.15 -8.89
N ALA A 227 6.45 16.31 -9.39
CA ALA A 227 6.06 17.60 -8.82
C ALA A 227 4.53 17.83 -8.99
N PRO A 228 3.85 18.41 -7.99
CA PRO A 228 2.48 18.88 -8.14
C PRO A 228 2.36 19.99 -9.18
N HIS A 229 1.15 20.18 -9.73
CA HIS A 229 0.89 21.28 -10.65
C HIS A 229 1.12 22.64 -9.97
N GLY A 230 1.87 23.53 -10.62
CA GLY A 230 2.20 24.86 -10.08
C GLY A 230 3.41 24.90 -9.15
N ILE A 231 4.13 23.78 -8.97
CA ILE A 231 5.37 23.71 -8.20
C ILE A 231 6.54 23.44 -9.14
N ASP A 232 7.38 24.46 -9.35
CA ASP A 232 8.52 24.40 -10.29
C ASP A 232 9.86 24.04 -9.62
N GLY A 233 9.85 23.76 -8.31
CA GLY A 233 11.04 23.50 -7.49
C GLY A 233 11.03 22.16 -6.75
N PRO A 234 11.99 21.97 -5.82
CA PRO A 234 12.00 20.81 -4.93
C PRO A 234 10.70 20.70 -4.15
N PHE A 235 10.12 19.51 -4.15
CA PHE A 235 8.89 19.22 -3.42
C PHE A 235 9.07 17.99 -2.54
N GLU A 236 8.51 18.05 -1.34
CA GLU A 236 8.54 16.96 -0.38
C GLU A 236 7.13 16.41 -0.10
N LEU A 237 6.94 15.12 -0.33
CA LEU A 237 5.77 14.38 0.16
C LEU A 237 6.12 13.69 1.48
N VAL A 238 5.29 13.92 2.50
CA VAL A 238 5.52 13.43 3.87
C VAL A 238 4.31 12.65 4.35
N THR A 239 4.54 11.60 5.14
CA THR A 239 3.49 10.95 5.93
C THR A 239 4.03 10.54 7.29
N VAL A 240 3.17 10.62 8.32
CA VAL A 240 3.42 9.96 9.60
C VAL A 240 2.41 8.84 9.77
N TRP A 241 2.93 7.63 9.90
CA TRP A 241 2.15 6.41 10.09
C TRP A 241 2.33 5.89 11.52
N ILE A 242 1.24 5.64 12.23
CA ILE A 242 1.27 5.06 13.59
C ILE A 242 0.85 3.60 13.47
N ALA A 243 1.84 2.72 13.35
CA ALA A 243 1.62 1.29 13.21
C ALA A 243 1.32 0.63 14.56
N PRO A 244 0.32 -0.27 14.66
CA PRO A 244 0.06 -1.03 15.87
C PRO A 244 1.17 -2.08 16.14
N ALA A 245 1.55 -2.24 17.41
CA ALA A 245 2.54 -3.22 17.87
C ALA A 245 2.09 -3.82 19.21
N GLY A 246 1.05 -4.66 19.19
CA GLY A 246 0.39 -5.15 20.40
C GLY A 246 -0.24 -4.02 21.21
N GLU A 247 0.14 -3.86 22.47
CA GLU A 247 -0.28 -2.75 23.34
C GLU A 247 0.51 -1.45 23.10
N ARG A 248 1.54 -1.51 22.24
CA ARG A 248 2.39 -0.39 21.85
C ARG A 248 2.08 0.04 20.43
N VAL A 249 2.73 1.12 20.00
CA VAL A 249 2.73 1.57 18.61
C VAL A 249 4.14 1.88 18.15
N VAL A 250 4.33 1.92 16.83
CA VAL A 250 5.55 2.40 16.17
C VAL A 250 5.19 3.57 15.25
N PRO A 251 5.52 4.80 15.63
CA PRO A 251 5.42 5.96 14.76
C PRO A 251 6.55 5.94 13.72
N ILE A 252 6.17 5.98 12.44
CA ILE A 252 7.05 5.93 11.28
C ILE A 252 6.81 7.20 10.47
N LEU A 253 7.83 8.02 10.31
CA LEU A 253 7.86 9.14 9.38
C LEU A 253 8.48 8.66 8.07
N ILE A 254 7.81 8.87 6.95
CA ILE A 254 8.40 8.66 5.62
C ILE A 254 8.38 10.00 4.88
N ARG A 255 9.51 10.32 4.24
CA ARG A 255 9.73 11.51 3.42
C ARG A 255 10.17 11.06 2.03
N GLN A 256 9.56 11.62 1.00
CA GLN A 256 9.94 11.39 -0.38
C GLN A 256 10.08 12.75 -1.06
N HIS A 257 11.23 12.99 -1.69
CA HIS A 257 11.47 14.22 -2.44
C HIS A 257 11.41 13.96 -3.94
N THR A 258 11.26 15.02 -4.72
CA THR A 258 11.36 14.96 -6.19
C THR A 258 12.79 14.66 -6.68
N ASP A 259 13.81 14.95 -5.88
CA ASP A 259 15.24 14.85 -6.23
C ASP A 259 16.01 13.77 -5.46
N ARG A 260 15.40 13.10 -4.48
CA ARG A 260 16.08 12.16 -3.57
C ARG A 260 15.30 10.88 -3.36
N GLN A 261 16.02 9.83 -3.00
CA GLN A 261 15.44 8.56 -2.61
C GLN A 261 14.57 8.70 -1.34
N PRO A 262 13.47 7.93 -1.23
CA PRO A 262 12.63 7.94 -0.03
C PRO A 262 13.40 7.56 1.23
N ALA A 263 13.21 8.34 2.28
CA ALA A 263 13.78 8.12 3.59
C ALA A 263 12.68 7.83 4.62
N ALA A 264 13.01 7.02 5.61
CA ALA A 264 12.18 6.73 6.77
C ALA A 264 12.88 7.18 8.06
N GLN A 265 12.12 7.52 9.08
CA GLN A 265 12.60 7.85 10.41
C GLN A 265 11.63 7.28 11.44
N LEU A 266 12.16 6.67 12.50
CA LEU A 266 11.37 6.19 13.62
C LEU A 266 11.36 7.24 14.73
N MET A 267 10.34 7.23 15.58
CA MET A 267 10.34 8.08 16.76
C MET A 267 11.46 7.69 17.74
N PRO A 268 12.26 8.64 18.25
CA PRO A 268 13.23 8.37 19.30
C PRO A 268 12.60 7.71 20.55
N THR A 269 13.35 6.84 21.21
CA THR A 269 12.92 6.13 22.43
C THR A 269 14.01 6.22 23.50
N PRO A 270 13.75 5.95 24.79
CA PRO A 270 14.80 5.93 25.81
C PRO A 270 15.96 4.96 25.49
N SER A 271 15.66 3.83 24.84
CA SER A 271 16.65 2.85 24.37
C SER A 271 17.37 3.28 23.08
N ASN A 272 16.81 4.22 22.33
CA ASN A 272 17.42 4.80 21.14
C ASN A 272 17.11 6.31 21.06
N PRO A 273 17.86 7.15 21.79
CA PRO A 273 17.53 8.57 21.97
C PRO A 273 17.75 9.40 20.70
N THR A 274 18.49 8.86 19.73
CA THR A 274 18.78 9.51 18.45
C THR A 274 18.33 8.64 17.30
N GLU A 275 17.29 9.05 16.59
CA GLU A 275 16.81 8.39 15.38
C GLU A 275 17.08 9.29 14.18
N GLN A 276 18.08 8.94 13.37
CA GLN A 276 18.39 9.63 12.12
C GLN A 276 17.55 9.08 10.97
N PRO A 277 17.24 9.90 9.94
CA PRO A 277 16.66 9.38 8.71
C PRO A 277 17.51 8.25 8.11
N MET A 278 16.86 7.21 7.62
CA MET A 278 17.46 6.05 6.98
C MET A 278 16.80 5.77 5.63
N PRO A 279 17.47 5.10 4.68
CA PRO A 279 16.83 4.64 3.45
C PRO A 279 15.61 3.77 3.76
N LEU A 280 14.53 3.87 2.97
CA LEU A 280 13.33 3.07 3.19
C LEU A 280 13.62 1.56 3.21
N THR A 281 14.64 1.10 2.48
CA THR A 281 15.09 -0.30 2.43
C THR A 281 15.68 -0.81 3.76
N ALA A 282 16.17 0.08 4.63
CA ALA A 282 16.72 -0.25 5.95
C ALA A 282 15.65 -0.30 7.06
N LEU A 283 14.45 0.23 6.80
CA LEU A 283 13.37 0.30 7.79
C LEU A 283 12.93 -1.08 8.31
N PRO A 284 12.78 -2.14 7.51
CA PRO A 284 12.42 -3.47 8.02
C PRO A 284 13.35 -3.99 9.11
N GLU A 285 14.66 -3.82 8.94
CA GLU A 285 15.66 -4.24 9.93
C GLU A 285 15.51 -3.45 11.24
N ALA A 286 15.31 -2.13 11.14
CA ALA A 286 15.10 -1.27 12.30
C ALA A 286 13.81 -1.63 13.08
N LEU A 287 12.72 -1.93 12.37
CA LEU A 287 11.44 -2.35 12.97
C LEU A 287 11.56 -3.70 13.69
N VAL A 288 12.26 -4.66 13.09
CA VAL A 288 12.52 -5.97 13.69
C VAL A 288 13.37 -5.82 14.96
N ALA A 289 14.38 -4.95 14.94
CA ALA A 289 15.17 -4.60 16.14
C ALA A 289 14.35 -3.89 17.23
N GLY A 290 13.09 -3.53 16.93
CA GLY A 290 12.16 -2.94 17.87
C GLY A 290 12.36 -1.47 18.18
N ARG A 291 13.10 -0.79 17.31
CA ARG A 291 13.23 0.67 17.34
C ARG A 291 11.86 1.33 17.16
N GLY A 292 11.70 2.53 17.71
CA GLY A 292 10.46 3.31 17.60
C GLY A 292 9.25 2.79 18.40
N ARG A 293 9.35 1.64 19.09
CA ARG A 293 8.24 1.09 19.89
C ARG A 293 7.98 1.93 21.14
N ILE A 294 6.82 2.57 21.21
CA ILE A 294 6.39 3.41 22.34
C ILE A 294 5.05 2.99 22.93
N SER A 295 4.81 3.36 24.19
CA SER A 295 3.48 3.32 24.79
C SER A 295 2.78 4.65 24.54
N LEU A 296 1.64 4.62 23.85
CA LEU A 296 0.84 5.82 23.58
C LEU A 296 0.43 6.58 24.85
N ARG A 297 0.21 5.86 25.96
CA ARG A 297 -0.24 6.46 27.22
C ARG A 297 0.84 7.32 27.87
N THR A 298 2.09 6.86 27.83
CA THR A 298 3.21 7.52 28.51
C THR A 298 3.98 8.47 27.60
N SER A 299 3.97 8.22 26.29
CA SER A 299 4.80 8.96 25.31
C SER A 299 3.98 9.93 24.46
N ARG A 300 2.77 10.29 24.88
CA ARG A 300 1.85 11.15 24.10
C ARG A 300 2.45 12.50 23.74
N ALA A 301 3.09 13.20 24.69
CA ALA A 301 3.72 14.50 24.45
C ALA A 301 4.89 14.37 23.45
N ALA A 302 5.79 13.42 23.68
CA ALA A 302 6.91 13.16 22.78
C ALA A 302 6.45 12.74 21.37
N LEU A 303 5.32 12.04 21.25
CA LEU A 303 4.71 11.71 19.96
C LEU A 303 4.14 12.96 19.27
N ALA A 304 3.50 13.86 20.03
CA ALA A 304 3.04 15.14 19.50
C ALA A 304 4.21 16.00 19.00
N ASP A 305 5.33 16.01 19.74
CA ASP A 305 6.56 16.68 19.33
C ASP A 305 7.16 16.06 18.06
N PHE A 306 7.18 14.73 17.97
CA PHE A 306 7.64 14.01 16.78
C PHE A 306 6.80 14.35 15.53
N VAL A 307 5.47 14.40 15.66
CA VAL A 307 4.58 14.83 14.57
C VAL A 307 4.78 16.32 14.25
N THR A 308 5.02 17.15 15.25
CA THR A 308 5.29 18.59 15.06
C THR A 308 6.61 18.80 14.31
N GLN A 309 7.66 18.03 14.63
CA GLN A 309 8.92 18.03 13.89
C GLN A 309 8.75 17.57 12.44
N ALA A 310 7.85 16.61 12.18
CA ALA A 310 7.53 16.18 10.82
C ALA A 310 6.92 17.30 9.96
N LEU A 311 6.27 18.30 10.58
CA LEU A 311 5.75 19.48 9.86
C LEU A 311 6.84 20.43 9.40
N ALA A 312 8.04 20.38 10.01
CA ALA A 312 9.17 21.27 9.73
C ALA A 312 8.71 22.74 9.67
N LEU A 313 8.10 23.25 10.74
CA LEU A 313 7.38 24.54 10.76
C LEU A 313 8.26 25.76 10.44
N ASP A 314 9.57 25.62 10.57
CA ASP A 314 10.63 26.57 10.26
C ASP A 314 11.09 26.53 8.79
N SER A 315 10.70 25.50 8.04
CA SER A 315 11.01 25.37 6.61
C SER A 315 10.04 26.18 5.75
N THR A 316 10.58 26.79 4.69
CA THR A 316 9.81 27.47 3.62
C THR A 316 9.65 26.60 2.37
N ALA A 317 10.23 25.39 2.35
CA ALA A 317 10.18 24.51 1.19
C ALA A 317 8.78 23.93 0.96
N ASP A 318 8.40 23.75 -0.30
CA ASP A 318 7.12 23.15 -0.67
C ASP A 318 7.02 21.71 -0.19
N ARG A 319 6.02 21.45 0.66
CA ARG A 319 5.82 20.15 1.28
C ARG A 319 4.35 19.83 1.51
N LEU A 320 4.00 18.57 1.33
CA LEU A 320 2.67 18.04 1.58
C LEU A 320 2.73 16.93 2.63
N LEU A 321 2.08 17.15 3.76
CA LEU A 321 1.84 16.10 4.75
C LEU A 321 0.50 15.41 4.49
N LEU A 322 0.56 14.09 4.27
CA LEU A 322 -0.60 13.22 4.21
C LEU A 322 -0.88 12.63 5.59
N VAL A 323 -2.11 12.78 6.07
CA VAL A 323 -2.49 12.35 7.42
C VAL A 323 -3.67 11.39 7.38
N ARG A 324 -3.47 10.14 7.84
CA ARG A 324 -4.57 9.17 8.01
C ARG A 324 -5.41 9.53 9.23
N ARG A 325 -6.71 9.81 9.03
CA ARG A 325 -7.65 10.24 10.08
C ARG A 325 -7.68 9.29 11.27
N ALA A 326 -7.96 8.00 11.06
CA ALA A 326 -8.30 7.06 12.13
C ALA A 326 -7.24 7.04 13.24
N ARG A 327 -5.95 6.94 12.89
CA ARG A 327 -4.87 6.79 13.88
C ARG A 327 -4.47 8.11 14.55
N MET A 328 -4.57 9.22 13.85
CA MET A 328 -4.12 10.52 14.37
C MET A 328 -5.20 11.20 15.22
N SER A 329 -6.46 11.04 14.82
CA SER A 329 -7.57 11.77 15.41
C SER A 329 -8.35 10.96 16.46
N GLU A 330 -8.52 9.63 16.32
CA GLU A 330 -9.31 8.82 17.27
C GLU A 330 -8.59 8.60 18.60
N HIS A 331 -7.27 8.55 18.60
CA HIS A 331 -6.46 8.51 19.83
C HIS A 331 -6.29 9.90 20.47
N GLY A 332 -6.92 10.93 19.90
CA GLY A 332 -6.86 12.32 20.33
C GLY A 332 -5.48 12.96 20.21
N LEU A 333 -4.52 12.32 19.53
CA LEU A 333 -3.18 12.88 19.34
C LEU A 333 -3.26 14.21 18.57
N TRP A 334 -4.11 14.25 17.55
CA TRP A 334 -4.33 15.45 16.76
C TRP A 334 -5.82 15.68 16.50
N PRO A 335 -6.57 16.15 17.52
CA PRO A 335 -8.03 16.25 17.44
C PRO A 335 -8.53 17.23 16.39
N TRP A 336 -7.71 18.20 15.97
CA TRP A 336 -8.06 19.18 14.94
C TRP A 336 -8.51 18.55 13.63
N LEU A 337 -7.93 17.41 13.23
CA LEU A 337 -8.32 16.74 11.98
C LEU A 337 -9.64 15.95 12.07
N GLN A 338 -10.34 15.97 13.20
CA GLN A 338 -11.67 15.38 13.35
C GLN A 338 -12.73 16.20 12.59
N ASP A 339 -13.77 15.53 12.09
CA ASP A 339 -14.83 16.19 11.30
C ASP A 339 -15.51 17.35 12.04
N SER A 340 -15.68 17.22 13.37
CA SER A 340 -16.33 18.24 14.19
C SER A 340 -15.40 19.35 14.67
N ARG A 341 -14.11 19.30 14.32
CA ARG A 341 -13.06 20.18 14.87
C ARG A 341 -12.16 20.81 13.81
N ILE A 342 -12.22 20.29 12.59
CA ILE A 342 -11.40 20.77 11.49
C ILE A 342 -11.88 22.16 11.09
N THR A 343 -10.99 23.13 11.24
CA THR A 343 -11.14 24.46 10.67
C THR A 343 -10.13 24.57 9.55
N ILE A 344 -10.64 24.74 8.33
CA ILE A 344 -9.85 24.85 7.11
C ILE A 344 -8.89 26.03 7.22
N ASP A 345 -7.64 25.82 6.79
CA ASP A 345 -6.56 26.82 6.76
C ASP A 345 -6.27 27.43 8.14
N GLN A 346 -6.54 26.67 9.21
CA GLN A 346 -6.17 27.00 10.59
C GLN A 346 -5.51 25.82 11.27
N LEU A 347 -4.18 25.77 11.22
CA LEU A 347 -3.38 24.73 11.84
C LEU A 347 -3.38 24.87 13.37
N VAL A 348 -3.90 23.85 14.05
CA VAL A 348 -3.67 23.62 15.49
C VAL A 348 -2.65 22.50 15.60
N LEU A 349 -1.60 22.66 16.42
CA LEU A 349 -0.53 21.68 16.53
C LEU A 349 -0.98 20.38 17.22
N PRO A 350 -0.31 19.24 16.95
CA PRO A 350 -0.51 18.00 17.69
C PRO A 350 -0.38 18.19 19.21
N GLY A 351 -1.13 17.40 19.99
CA GLY A 351 -1.08 17.41 21.46
C GLY A 351 -1.89 18.51 22.15
N VAL A 352 -2.39 19.52 21.43
CA VAL A 352 -3.25 20.57 21.99
C VAL A 352 -4.62 20.01 22.39
N ASP A 353 -5.05 20.29 23.63
CA ASP A 353 -6.38 19.89 24.10
C ASP A 353 -7.46 20.87 23.62
N MET A 354 -8.16 20.46 22.57
CA MET A 354 -9.27 21.24 22.02
C MET A 354 -10.60 21.13 22.78
N LYS A 355 -10.64 20.43 23.92
CA LYS A 355 -11.84 20.42 24.79
C LYS A 355 -11.87 21.58 25.77
N SER A 356 -10.71 22.19 26.05
CA SER A 356 -10.60 23.34 26.93
C SER A 356 -11.01 24.61 26.19
N THR A 357 -12.14 25.21 26.56
CA THR A 357 -12.65 26.45 25.95
C THR A 357 -11.83 27.69 26.34
N ASP A 358 -11.10 27.62 27.44
CA ASP A 358 -10.53 28.81 28.07
C ASP A 358 -9.12 29.16 27.53
N ASN A 359 -8.49 28.27 26.76
CA ASN A 359 -7.10 28.41 26.29
C ASN A 359 -6.85 27.71 24.93
N LEU A 360 -7.77 27.81 23.97
CA LEU A 360 -7.48 27.37 22.61
C LEU A 360 -6.48 28.34 21.96
N PRO A 361 -5.25 27.92 21.61
CA PRO A 361 -4.32 28.79 20.90
C PRO A 361 -4.93 29.22 19.57
N SER A 362 -4.72 30.48 19.19
CA SER A 362 -5.11 30.99 17.87
C SER A 362 -4.52 30.09 16.79
N GLY A 363 -5.38 29.55 15.93
CA GLY A 363 -4.96 28.69 14.82
C GLY A 363 -3.96 29.42 13.94
N ARG A 364 -2.89 28.71 13.55
CA ARG A 364 -1.85 29.25 12.67
C ARG A 364 -2.36 29.25 11.24
N LYS A 365 -2.05 30.29 10.47
CA LYS A 365 -2.51 30.45 9.08
C LYS A 365 -1.47 29.93 8.10
N PRO A 366 -1.84 29.64 6.83
CA PRO A 366 -0.90 29.25 5.78
C PRO A 366 0.31 30.18 5.63
N GLY A 367 0.08 31.50 5.71
CA GLY A 367 1.15 32.50 5.65
C GLY A 367 2.17 32.44 6.80
N ASP A 368 1.82 31.85 7.95
CA ASP A 368 2.75 31.64 9.06
C ASP A 368 3.73 30.47 8.78
N HIS A 369 3.36 29.58 7.85
CA HIS A 369 4.08 28.37 7.49
C HIS A 369 4.13 28.19 5.97
N PRO A 370 4.90 29.05 5.28
CA PRO A 370 4.99 29.01 3.82
C PRO A 370 5.47 27.64 3.31
N GLY A 371 4.84 27.20 2.22
CA GLY A 371 5.12 25.92 1.55
C GLY A 371 4.49 24.69 2.21
N LEU A 372 4.00 24.78 3.46
CA LEU A 372 3.35 23.65 4.15
C LEU A 372 1.91 23.44 3.69
N ARG A 373 1.60 22.21 3.30
CA ARG A 373 0.23 21.75 2.99
C ARG A 373 -0.10 20.51 3.78
N ILE A 374 -1.35 20.39 4.24
CA ILE A 374 -1.81 19.23 5.01
C ILE A 374 -3.10 18.70 4.39
N ILE A 375 -3.08 17.43 4.01
CA ILE A 375 -4.25 16.72 3.47
C ILE A 375 -4.58 15.55 4.38
N ARG A 376 -5.82 15.53 4.87
CA ARG A 376 -6.38 14.42 5.63
C ARG A 376 -6.95 13.37 4.68
N LEU A 377 -6.65 12.11 4.97
CA LEU A 377 -7.11 10.94 4.24
C LEU A 377 -7.98 10.05 5.12
N ARG A 378 -9.05 9.51 4.54
CA ARG A 378 -9.95 8.56 5.21
C ARG A 378 -10.40 7.47 4.25
N GLU A 379 -10.16 6.22 4.63
CA GLU A 379 -10.53 5.03 3.85
C GLU A 379 -11.97 4.56 4.08
N ALA A 380 -12.49 3.72 3.17
CA ALA A 380 -13.87 3.24 3.21
C ALA A 380 -14.21 2.23 4.31
N SER A 381 -13.22 1.69 5.04
CA SER A 381 -13.49 0.84 6.20
C SER A 381 -14.07 1.63 7.38
N ASP A 382 -13.94 2.96 7.39
CA ASP A 382 -14.65 3.88 8.27
C ASP A 382 -16.13 3.95 7.84
N ARG A 383 -16.95 3.09 8.45
CA ARG A 383 -18.21 2.57 7.88
C ARG A 383 -19.29 3.62 7.62
N SER A 384 -19.15 4.85 8.13
CA SER A 384 -20.13 5.93 8.01
C SER A 384 -19.67 7.11 7.12
N ALA A 385 -18.44 7.09 6.61
CA ALA A 385 -17.83 8.29 6.05
C ALA A 385 -17.64 8.30 4.54
N VAL A 386 -17.32 7.14 3.95
CA VAL A 386 -17.04 7.03 2.52
C VAL A 386 -18.08 6.12 1.88
N PRO A 387 -18.75 6.53 0.78
CA PRO A 387 -19.70 5.68 0.09
C PRO A 387 -19.05 4.36 -0.34
N ARG A 388 -19.80 3.27 -0.16
CA ARG A 388 -19.34 1.89 -0.45
C ARG A 388 -19.55 1.49 -1.91
N ALA A 389 -20.41 2.20 -2.63
CA ALA A 389 -20.71 1.93 -4.03
C ALA A 389 -20.91 3.26 -4.76
N PHE A 390 -20.46 3.29 -6.01
CA PHE A 390 -20.58 4.44 -6.89
C PHE A 390 -21.25 3.97 -8.18
N GLY A 391 -22.25 4.72 -8.62
CA GLY A 391 -22.92 4.55 -9.91
C GLY A 391 -22.73 5.81 -10.74
N VAL A 392 -22.66 5.65 -12.06
CA VAL A 392 -22.74 6.77 -13.00
C VAL A 392 -24.00 6.56 -13.81
N THR A 393 -24.75 7.65 -13.95
CA THR A 393 -25.96 7.68 -14.76
C THR A 393 -25.69 8.39 -16.07
N GLU A 394 -24.90 9.47 -16.06
CA GLU A 394 -24.50 10.25 -17.24
C GLU A 394 -23.11 10.86 -17.01
N GLU A 395 -22.21 10.78 -17.98
CA GLU A 395 -20.88 11.42 -17.97
C GLU A 395 -20.80 12.39 -19.15
N THR A 396 -20.68 13.69 -18.87
CA THR A 396 -20.39 14.67 -19.92
C THR A 396 -18.91 14.57 -20.27
N ALA A 397 -18.60 13.98 -21.43
CA ALA A 397 -17.26 13.95 -21.99
C ALA A 397 -17.05 15.20 -22.84
N VAL A 398 -15.91 15.84 -22.67
CA VAL A 398 -15.40 16.83 -23.62
C VAL A 398 -14.35 16.09 -24.43
N GLU A 399 -14.52 16.00 -25.75
CA GLU A 399 -13.46 15.47 -26.61
C GLU A 399 -12.30 16.47 -26.62
N ASP A 400 -11.07 15.96 -26.42
CA ASP A 400 -9.85 16.76 -26.19
C ASP A 400 -9.55 17.78 -27.31
N ASP A 401 -10.22 17.70 -28.47
CA ASP A 401 -9.96 18.53 -29.65
C ASP A 401 -11.10 19.49 -30.07
N THR A 402 -12.29 19.46 -29.44
CA THR A 402 -13.46 20.22 -29.96
C THR A 402 -14.22 21.09 -28.97
N GLU A 403 -13.88 21.12 -27.68
CA GLU A 403 -14.63 21.84 -26.62
C GLU A 403 -16.15 21.50 -26.54
N GLU A 404 -16.68 20.61 -27.39
CA GLU A 404 -18.07 20.20 -27.39
C GLU A 404 -18.31 19.12 -26.32
N ALA A 405 -19.16 19.48 -25.36
CA ALA A 405 -19.55 18.61 -24.26
C ALA A 405 -20.63 17.61 -24.72
N THR A 406 -20.25 16.38 -25.03
CA THR A 406 -21.18 15.28 -25.33
C THR A 406 -21.55 14.52 -24.05
N THR A 407 -22.85 14.37 -23.78
CA THR A 407 -23.32 13.56 -22.65
C THR A 407 -23.31 12.07 -23.02
N ILE A 408 -22.35 11.32 -22.49
CA ILE A 408 -22.22 9.88 -22.70
C ILE A 408 -22.76 9.15 -21.47
N THR A 409 -23.78 8.32 -21.65
CA THR A 409 -24.26 7.42 -20.60
C THR A 409 -23.27 6.26 -20.42
N ARG A 410 -22.37 6.34 -19.43
CA ARG A 410 -21.46 5.23 -19.06
C ARG A 410 -21.91 4.54 -17.79
N TYR A 411 -22.56 3.38 -17.91
CA TYR A 411 -22.87 2.56 -16.74
C TYR A 411 -21.61 1.86 -16.19
N GLY A 412 -21.35 2.04 -14.89
CA GLY A 412 -20.51 1.13 -14.08
C GLY A 412 -19.00 1.40 -14.00
N ARG A 413 -18.44 2.38 -14.73
CA ARG A 413 -17.00 2.73 -14.68
C ARG A 413 -16.77 4.16 -14.17
N HIS A 414 -17.01 4.39 -12.88
CA HIS A 414 -16.63 5.68 -12.29
C HIS A 414 -15.16 5.66 -11.87
N SER A 415 -14.41 6.68 -12.31
CA SER A 415 -13.07 6.97 -11.82
C SER A 415 -12.80 8.46 -11.87
N GLY A 416 -11.97 8.94 -10.95
CA GLY A 416 -11.58 10.35 -10.85
C GLY A 416 -11.93 10.92 -9.48
N LEU A 417 -12.04 12.24 -9.45
CA LEU A 417 -12.33 13.02 -8.25
C LEU A 417 -13.80 13.48 -8.31
N VAL A 418 -14.50 13.39 -7.19
CA VAL A 418 -15.89 13.85 -7.03
C VAL A 418 -15.96 14.85 -5.89
N ASP A 419 -16.62 15.98 -6.16
CA ASP A 419 -16.80 17.05 -5.17
C ASP A 419 -17.88 16.68 -4.16
N ILE A 420 -17.52 16.71 -2.88
CA ILE A 420 -18.45 16.50 -1.77
C ILE A 420 -18.77 17.86 -1.12
N ALA A 421 -17.72 18.66 -0.92
CA ALA A 421 -17.74 20.02 -0.40
C ALA A 421 -16.52 20.77 -0.94
N GLU A 422 -16.44 22.08 -0.67
CA GLU A 422 -15.36 22.97 -1.15
C GLU A 422 -13.94 22.43 -0.88
N ARG A 423 -13.73 21.78 0.26
CA ARG A 423 -12.44 21.20 0.68
C ARG A 423 -12.53 19.68 0.92
N ALA A 424 -13.50 18.99 0.31
CA ALA A 424 -13.65 17.55 0.53
C ALA A 424 -14.03 16.82 -0.76
N PHE A 425 -13.26 15.78 -1.08
CA PHE A 425 -13.37 15.05 -2.33
C PHE A 425 -13.36 13.54 -2.10
N TRP A 426 -14.08 12.80 -2.95
CA TRP A 426 -13.89 11.35 -3.07
C TRP A 426 -12.98 11.05 -4.26
N GLY A 427 -11.80 10.52 -4.00
CA GLY A 427 -10.95 9.91 -5.02
C GLY A 427 -11.40 8.48 -5.28
N ILE A 428 -11.88 8.19 -6.48
CA ILE A 428 -12.46 6.89 -6.84
C ILE A 428 -11.58 6.22 -7.89
N ASN A 429 -11.01 5.07 -7.54
CA ASN A 429 -10.31 4.21 -8.48
C ASN A 429 -11.27 3.16 -9.05
N PRO A 430 -11.22 2.90 -10.37
CA PRO A 430 -12.04 1.85 -10.96
C PRO A 430 -11.56 0.49 -10.44
N ARG A 431 -12.41 -0.53 -10.62
CA ARG A 431 -12.03 -1.92 -10.35
C ARG A 431 -10.85 -2.31 -11.23
N SER A 432 -9.91 -3.10 -10.69
CA SER A 432 -8.94 -3.80 -11.53
C SER A 432 -9.67 -4.61 -12.59
N ASP A 433 -9.16 -4.63 -13.82
CA ASP A 433 -9.74 -5.36 -14.95
C ASP A 433 -9.94 -6.85 -14.64
N GLN A 434 -9.06 -7.43 -13.82
CA GLN A 434 -9.14 -8.83 -13.36
C GLN A 434 -10.29 -9.11 -12.39
N ASN A 435 -10.83 -8.08 -11.73
CA ASN A 435 -11.91 -8.18 -10.75
C ASN A 435 -13.21 -7.53 -11.24
N GLN A 436 -13.35 -7.30 -12.55
CA GLN A 436 -14.57 -6.78 -13.13
C GLN A 436 -15.64 -7.88 -13.19
N THR A 437 -16.81 -7.57 -12.64
CA THR A 437 -17.99 -8.41 -12.82
C THR A 437 -18.49 -8.16 -14.24
N ALA A 438 -18.63 -9.21 -15.05
CA ALA A 438 -19.15 -9.09 -16.42
C ALA A 438 -20.52 -8.39 -16.45
N LEU A 439 -20.75 -7.57 -17.48
CA LEU A 439 -22.03 -6.90 -17.71
C LEU A 439 -23.14 -7.96 -17.81
N GLY A 440 -24.24 -7.76 -17.06
CA GLY A 440 -25.37 -8.71 -16.97
C GLY A 440 -25.34 -9.67 -15.77
N VAL A 441 -24.23 -9.72 -15.02
CA VAL A 441 -24.14 -10.53 -13.79
C VAL A 441 -24.71 -9.73 -12.62
N THR A 442 -25.92 -10.09 -12.17
CA THR A 442 -26.54 -9.54 -10.97
C THR A 442 -26.65 -10.60 -9.88
N LYS A 443 -26.36 -10.22 -8.63
CA LYS A 443 -26.62 -11.05 -7.45
C LYS A 443 -28.09 -11.06 -7.05
N LEU A 444 -28.89 -10.16 -7.63
CA LEU A 444 -30.30 -9.96 -7.30
C LEU A 444 -31.22 -10.82 -8.16
N ASP A 445 -30.72 -11.44 -9.24
CA ASP A 445 -31.52 -12.38 -10.04
C ASP A 445 -31.68 -13.71 -9.29
N PRO A 446 -32.91 -14.06 -8.83
CA PRO A 446 -33.15 -15.28 -8.09
C PRO A 446 -33.00 -16.54 -8.95
N ALA A 447 -33.13 -16.45 -10.28
CA ALA A 447 -32.98 -17.57 -11.21
C ALA A 447 -31.51 -17.94 -11.45
N GLN A 448 -30.57 -17.02 -11.20
CA GLN A 448 -29.13 -17.24 -11.40
C GLN A 448 -28.38 -17.38 -10.06
N THR A 449 -28.68 -18.44 -9.32
CA THR A 449 -28.08 -18.72 -7.99
C THR A 449 -26.55 -18.80 -8.01
N ALA A 450 -25.95 -19.21 -9.13
CA ALA A 450 -24.50 -19.22 -9.33
C ALA A 450 -23.86 -17.81 -9.24
N ASN A 451 -24.62 -16.74 -9.48
CA ASN A 451 -24.13 -15.37 -9.35
C ASN A 451 -23.96 -14.95 -7.88
N ARG A 452 -24.64 -15.60 -6.93
CA ARG A 452 -24.56 -15.25 -5.49
C ARG A 452 -23.14 -15.44 -4.95
N THR A 453 -22.46 -16.50 -5.40
CA THR A 453 -21.10 -16.86 -4.98
C THR A 453 -20.01 -16.09 -5.71
N ARG A 454 -20.34 -15.36 -6.79
CA ARG A 454 -19.37 -14.52 -7.49
C ARG A 454 -18.94 -13.36 -6.60
N THR A 455 -17.64 -13.13 -6.50
CA THR A 455 -17.11 -12.00 -5.75
C THR A 455 -17.37 -10.72 -6.55
N CYS A 456 -18.14 -9.79 -5.98
CA CYS A 456 -18.27 -8.43 -6.51
C CYS A 456 -17.44 -7.52 -5.61
N VAL A 457 -16.36 -6.95 -6.14
CA VAL A 457 -15.48 -6.03 -5.39
C VAL A 457 -15.87 -4.60 -5.73
N ASN A 458 -16.00 -3.75 -4.73
CA ASN A 458 -16.37 -2.35 -4.91
C ASN A 458 -15.16 -1.52 -5.40
N PRO A 459 -15.39 -0.38 -6.09
CA PRO A 459 -14.34 0.62 -6.34
C PRO A 459 -13.61 0.99 -5.04
N SER A 460 -12.31 1.21 -5.09
CA SER A 460 -11.57 1.70 -3.92
C SER A 460 -11.71 3.22 -3.84
N SER A 461 -12.52 3.67 -2.88
CA SER A 461 -12.71 5.09 -2.57
C SER A 461 -11.82 5.52 -1.43
N LEU A 462 -11.38 6.78 -1.52
CA LEU A 462 -10.63 7.47 -0.49
C LEU A 462 -11.22 8.87 -0.37
N GLU A 463 -11.60 9.28 0.83
CA GLU A 463 -11.89 10.68 1.07
C GLU A 463 -10.58 11.45 1.25
N ILE A 464 -10.51 12.60 0.58
CA ILE A 464 -9.35 13.48 0.54
C ILE A 464 -9.84 14.87 0.96
N VAL A 465 -9.31 15.39 2.07
CA VAL A 465 -9.68 16.70 2.61
C VAL A 465 -8.43 17.57 2.71
N PRO A 466 -8.23 18.51 1.77
CA PRO A 466 -7.22 19.56 1.90
C PRO A 466 -7.54 20.48 3.07
N ALA A 467 -6.88 20.23 4.20
CA ALA A 467 -7.17 20.87 5.48
C ALA A 467 -6.42 22.19 5.65
N PHE A 468 -5.25 22.31 5.03
CA PHE A 468 -4.36 23.46 5.14
C PHE A 468 -3.62 23.62 3.81
N LEU A 469 -3.94 24.65 3.04
CA LEU A 469 -3.33 24.96 1.74
C LEU A 469 -2.77 26.39 1.71
N GLN A 470 -1.80 26.64 0.83
CA GLN A 470 -1.22 27.96 0.62
C GLN A 470 -2.18 28.86 -0.18
N ASP A 471 -2.00 30.18 -0.06
CA ASP A 471 -2.80 31.13 -0.83
C ASP A 471 -2.57 30.91 -2.34
N GLY A 472 -3.67 30.79 -3.10
CA GLY A 472 -3.63 30.50 -4.54
C GLY A 472 -3.63 29.01 -4.91
N ASP A 473 -3.49 28.10 -3.95
CA ASP A 473 -3.66 26.66 -4.19
C ASP A 473 -5.10 26.32 -4.56
N ASP A 474 -5.28 25.52 -5.61
CA ASP A 474 -6.56 24.90 -5.94
C ASP A 474 -6.74 23.58 -5.15
N PRO A 475 -7.74 23.47 -4.26
CA PRO A 475 -7.98 22.24 -3.51
C PRO A 475 -8.23 21.01 -4.40
N ALA A 476 -8.86 21.19 -5.57
CA ALA A 476 -9.15 20.07 -6.46
C ALA A 476 -7.88 19.54 -7.14
N ASP A 477 -6.94 20.41 -7.51
CA ASP A 477 -5.64 20.04 -8.07
C ASP A 477 -4.80 19.24 -7.06
N TRP A 478 -4.76 19.70 -5.80
CA TRP A 478 -4.06 18.99 -4.71
C TRP A 478 -4.71 17.66 -4.37
N ALA A 479 -6.04 17.60 -4.33
CA ALA A 479 -6.75 16.35 -4.11
C ALA A 479 -6.55 15.36 -5.28
N MET A 480 -6.48 15.85 -6.52
CA MET A 480 -6.16 15.04 -7.70
C MET A 480 -4.73 14.53 -7.68
N TYR A 481 -3.76 15.33 -7.25
CA TYR A 481 -2.38 14.89 -7.05
C TYR A 481 -2.34 13.69 -6.09
N VAL A 482 -2.98 13.81 -4.92
CA VAL A 482 -3.09 12.71 -3.94
C VAL A 482 -3.82 11.49 -4.52
N HIS A 483 -4.89 11.69 -5.30
CA HIS A 483 -5.58 10.61 -5.97
C HIS A 483 -4.69 9.87 -6.98
N ALA A 484 -3.93 10.62 -7.80
CA ALA A 484 -3.02 10.07 -8.79
C ALA A 484 -1.87 9.26 -8.15
N GLN A 485 -1.40 9.66 -6.97
CA GLN A 485 -0.40 8.92 -6.19
C GLN A 485 -0.85 7.49 -5.82
N ARG A 486 -2.14 7.16 -5.85
CA ARG A 486 -2.66 5.79 -5.61
C ARG A 486 -2.45 4.85 -6.79
N ARG A 487 -2.04 5.37 -7.94
CA ARG A 487 -1.62 4.60 -9.13
C ARG A 487 -0.13 4.78 -9.41
N PHE A 488 0.57 5.51 -8.57
CA PHE A 488 1.98 5.84 -8.74
C PHE A 488 2.84 4.79 -8.05
N HIS A 489 2.83 3.58 -8.60
CA HIS A 489 3.53 2.43 -8.04
C HIS A 489 4.25 1.66 -9.14
N ALA A 490 5.55 1.43 -8.96
CA ALA A 490 6.32 0.58 -9.88
C ALA A 490 6.02 -0.92 -9.69
N HIS A 491 5.46 -1.31 -8.54
CA HIS A 491 5.27 -2.71 -8.18
C HIS A 491 3.89 -3.29 -8.45
N THR A 492 2.94 -2.46 -8.89
CA THR A 492 1.58 -2.92 -9.20
C THR A 492 0.90 -2.00 -10.20
N THR A 493 0.15 -2.61 -11.12
CA THR A 493 -0.73 -1.89 -12.04
C THR A 493 -2.14 -1.69 -11.46
N ILE A 494 -2.42 -2.32 -10.31
CA ILE A 494 -3.68 -2.19 -9.60
C ILE A 494 -3.60 -0.96 -8.70
N ALA A 495 -4.58 -0.08 -8.87
CA ALA A 495 -4.69 1.12 -8.04
C ALA A 495 -4.90 0.75 -6.57
N THR A 496 -4.08 1.30 -5.70
CA THR A 496 -4.11 1.03 -4.26
C THR A 496 -5.16 1.88 -3.55
N THR A 497 -5.44 1.53 -2.30
CA THR A 497 -6.28 2.37 -1.44
C THR A 497 -5.56 3.66 -1.07
N TRP A 498 -4.26 3.56 -0.76
CA TRP A 498 -3.46 4.65 -0.22
C TRP A 498 -2.55 5.30 -1.25
N PRO A 499 -2.31 6.62 -1.17
CA PRO A 499 -1.24 7.27 -1.94
C PRO A 499 0.12 6.58 -1.69
N ALA A 500 1.02 6.62 -2.69
CA ALA A 500 2.32 5.94 -2.71
C ALA A 500 3.03 5.84 -1.35
N ILE A 501 3.36 6.97 -0.73
CA ILE A 501 4.12 6.99 0.53
C ILE A 501 3.36 6.38 1.71
N VAL A 502 2.04 6.55 1.76
CA VAL A 502 1.18 6.00 2.81
C VAL A 502 1.03 4.49 2.64
N HIS A 503 0.90 4.03 1.39
CA HIS A 503 0.91 2.61 1.03
C HIS A 503 2.23 1.95 1.42
N HIS A 504 3.36 2.61 1.16
CA HIS A 504 4.67 2.11 1.59
C HIS A 504 4.78 1.99 3.11
N ALA A 505 4.23 2.95 3.88
CA ALA A 505 4.18 2.86 5.33
C ALA A 505 3.32 1.68 5.84
N GLU A 506 2.14 1.48 5.24
CA GLU A 506 1.25 0.35 5.58
C GLU A 506 1.94 -1.00 5.33
N LEU A 507 2.66 -1.15 4.21
CA LEU A 507 3.41 -2.37 3.92
C LEU A 507 4.51 -2.68 4.95
N MET A 508 5.02 -1.69 5.68
CA MET A 508 6.03 -1.89 6.71
C MET A 508 5.46 -2.52 7.98
N GLU A 509 4.13 -2.50 8.16
CA GLU A 509 3.46 -3.18 9.28
C GLU A 509 3.71 -4.69 9.26
N GLU A 510 3.97 -5.31 8.10
CA GLU A 510 4.32 -6.73 8.02
C GLU A 510 5.59 -7.10 8.81
N TYR A 511 6.44 -6.12 9.14
CA TYR A 511 7.69 -6.31 9.90
C TYR A 511 7.52 -6.01 11.40
N ILE A 512 6.33 -5.64 11.83
CA ILE A 512 6.02 -5.30 13.22
C ILE A 512 5.28 -6.47 13.86
N ARG A 513 5.97 -7.15 14.78
CA ARG A 513 5.40 -8.21 15.62
C ARG A 513 4.81 -7.68 16.91
#